data_AF-A0A425WLI4-F1
#
_entry.id   AF-A0A425WLI4-F1
#
_cell.length_a   1.000
_cell.length_b   1.000
_cell.length_c   1.000
_cell.angle_alpha   90.00
_cell.angle_beta   90.00
_cell.angle_gamma   90.00
#
_symmetry.space_group_name_H-M   'P 1'
#
loop_
_entity.id
_entity.type
_entity.pdbx_description
1 polymer ?
#
loop_
_entity_poly.entity_id
_entity_poly.type
_entity_poly.pdbx_seq_one_letter_code
_entity_poly.pdbx_strand_id
1 'polypeptide(L)'
;MHEFCDFVLAEWISNVEAIACDMNADFECAFLERFPHLDIVYEYFHIVKNFNEKVICKVRKDKQARLKEQGPSSAPHTSLSPVRTPGRGRSAMHAPARWS
;
A
#
# COMPACT_ATOMS: atom_id res chain seq x y z
N MET A 1 16.03 13.54 -24.42
CA MET A 1 15.77 12.61 -23.30
C MET A 1 14.36 12.07 -23.38
N HIS A 2 13.32 12.93 -23.45
CA HIS A 2 11.93 12.50 -23.66
C HIS A 2 11.72 11.63 -24.92
N GLU A 3 12.22 12.05 -26.09
CA GLU A 3 12.09 11.25 -27.33
C GLU A 3 12.82 9.90 -27.28
N PHE A 4 13.96 9.83 -26.58
CA PHE A 4 14.70 8.57 -26.41
C PHE A 4 13.95 7.62 -25.48
N CYS A 5 13.41 8.14 -24.37
CA CYS A 5 12.57 7.36 -23.47
C CYS A 5 11.29 6.90 -24.18
N ASP A 6 10.62 7.77 -24.94
CA ASP A 6 9.39 7.42 -25.65
C ASP A 6 9.63 6.34 -26.71
N PHE A 7 10.72 6.43 -27.47
CA PHE A 7 11.03 5.44 -28.50
C PHE A 7 11.45 4.09 -27.91
N VAL A 8 12.39 4.10 -26.96
CA VAL A 8 12.90 2.87 -26.34
C VAL A 8 11.85 2.20 -25.46
N LEU A 9 11.03 2.98 -24.74
CA LEU A 9 9.92 2.42 -23.97
C LEU A 9 8.81 1.90 -24.88
N ALA A 10 8.50 2.56 -25.99
CA ALA A 10 7.46 2.07 -26.90
C ALA A 10 7.86 0.74 -27.55
N GLU A 11 9.10 0.62 -28.04
CA GLU A 11 9.61 -0.64 -28.59
C GLU A 11 9.59 -1.75 -27.54
N TRP A 12 10.08 -1.46 -26.33
CA TRP A 12 10.09 -2.43 -25.24
C TRP A 12 8.66 -2.85 -24.82
N ILE A 13 7.76 -1.88 -24.59
CA ILE A 13 6.37 -2.11 -24.18
C ILE A 13 5.56 -2.84 -25.26
N SER A 14 5.91 -2.69 -26.55
CA SER A 14 5.23 -3.44 -27.62
C SER A 14 5.36 -4.96 -27.49
N ASN A 15 6.38 -5.44 -26.77
CA ASN A 15 6.59 -6.86 -26.47
C ASN A 15 6.08 -7.29 -25.10
N VAL A 16 5.51 -6.36 -24.32
CA VAL A 16 4.93 -6.64 -23.01
C VAL A 16 3.45 -6.98 -23.19
N GLU A 17 3.03 -8.08 -22.58
CA GLU A 17 1.63 -8.52 -22.59
C GLU A 17 0.84 -7.90 -21.42
N ALA A 18 1.44 -7.83 -20.22
CA ALA A 18 0.76 -7.36 -19.03
C ALA A 18 1.67 -6.53 -18.11
N ILE A 19 1.07 -5.58 -17.39
CA ILE A 19 1.74 -4.77 -16.36
C ILE A 19 1.02 -4.92 -15.03
N ALA A 20 1.80 -5.19 -13.97
CA ALA A 20 1.32 -5.14 -12.60
C ALA A 20 1.44 -3.73 -12.03
N CYS A 21 0.33 -3.09 -11.68
CA CYS A 21 0.30 -1.76 -11.07
C CYS A 21 -0.52 -1.72 -9.77
N ASP A 22 -0.44 -0.59 -9.06
CA ASP A 22 -1.33 -0.30 -7.93
C ASP A 22 -2.78 -0.16 -8.42
N MET A 23 -3.75 -0.33 -7.51
CA MET A 23 -5.18 -0.12 -7.75
C MET A 23 -5.55 1.38 -7.81
N ASN A 24 -4.75 2.19 -8.51
CA ASN A 24 -5.08 3.57 -8.83
C ASN A 24 -5.46 3.67 -10.31
N ALA A 25 -6.68 4.15 -10.56
CA ALA A 25 -7.23 4.34 -11.89
C ALA A 25 -6.36 5.26 -12.77
N ASP A 26 -5.61 6.20 -12.20
CA ASP A 26 -4.72 7.07 -12.97
C ASP A 26 -3.65 6.27 -13.72
N PHE A 27 -3.14 5.17 -13.14
CA PHE A 27 -2.14 4.32 -13.80
C PHE A 27 -2.77 3.53 -14.94
N GLU A 28 -3.93 2.91 -14.70
CA GLU A 28 -4.67 2.18 -15.72
C GLU A 28 -4.98 3.08 -16.92
N CYS A 29 -5.55 4.26 -16.69
CA CYS A 29 -5.84 5.23 -17.74
C CYS A 29 -4.59 5.63 -18.52
N ALA A 30 -3.50 5.99 -17.82
CA ALA A 30 -2.26 6.41 -18.47
C ALA A 30 -1.64 5.30 -19.35
N PHE A 31 -1.70 4.04 -18.91
CA PHE A 31 -1.20 2.91 -19.70
C PHE A 31 -2.10 2.61 -20.89
N LEU A 32 -3.42 2.54 -20.70
CA LEU A 32 -4.35 2.18 -21.78
C LEU A 32 -4.52 3.29 -22.83
N GLU A 33 -4.39 4.57 -22.44
CA GLU A 33 -4.36 5.68 -23.40
C GLU A 33 -3.17 5.59 -24.37
N ARG A 34 -2.03 5.10 -23.88
CA ARG A 34 -0.78 5.04 -24.67
C ARG A 34 -0.54 3.68 -25.32
N PHE A 35 -0.95 2.59 -24.68
CA PHE A 35 -0.67 1.20 -25.04
C PHE A 35 -1.91 0.33 -24.80
N PRO A 36 -2.90 0.36 -25.72
CA PRO A 36 -4.19 -0.33 -25.53
C PRO A 36 -4.11 -1.86 -25.51
N HIS A 37 -2.98 -2.44 -25.90
CA HIS A 37 -2.77 -3.89 -25.95
C HIS A 37 -2.36 -4.50 -24.60
N LEU A 38 -2.05 -3.67 -23.60
CA LEU A 38 -1.58 -4.14 -22.31
C LEU A 38 -2.74 -4.65 -21.44
N ASP A 39 -2.55 -5.83 -20.87
CA ASP A 39 -3.38 -6.31 -19.77
C ASP A 39 -2.93 -5.66 -18.46
N ILE A 40 -3.85 -4.95 -17.79
CA ILE A 40 -3.60 -4.35 -16.48
C ILE A 40 -3.93 -5.36 -15.39
N VAL A 41 -2.91 -5.78 -14.66
CA VAL A 41 -3.05 -6.64 -13.48
C VAL A 41 -2.70 -5.88 -12.21
N TYR A 42 -3.33 -6.23 -11.10
CA TYR A 42 -3.06 -5.57 -9.83
C TYR A 42 -1.98 -6.31 -9.04
N GLU A 43 -1.03 -5.54 -8.54
CA GLU A 43 0.10 -6.09 -7.79
C GLU A 43 -0.36 -6.64 -6.43
N TYR A 44 0.14 -7.83 -6.07
CA TYR A 44 -0.30 -8.59 -4.90
C TYR A 44 -0.15 -7.85 -3.58
N PHE A 45 0.99 -7.18 -3.35
CA PHE A 45 1.23 -6.43 -2.12
C PHE A 45 0.21 -5.29 -1.96
N HIS A 46 -0.14 -4.59 -3.04
CA HIS A 46 -1.15 -3.53 -3.01
C HIS A 46 -2.56 -4.09 -2.75
N ILE A 47 -2.92 -5.24 -3.33
CA ILE A 47 -4.19 -5.93 -3.04
C ILE A 47 -4.28 -6.26 -1.55
N VAL A 48 -3.24 -6.90 -0.99
CA VAL A 48 -3.21 -7.30 0.43
C VAL A 48 -3.28 -6.08 1.34
N LYS A 49 -2.54 -5.02 1.02
CA LYS A 49 -2.56 -3.76 1.78
C LYS A 49 -3.95 -3.12 1.75
N ASN A 50 -4.54 -2.94 0.56
CA ASN A 50 -5.85 -2.33 0.40
C ASN A 50 -6.94 -3.11 1.16
N PHE A 51 -6.93 -4.44 1.07
CA PHE A 51 -7.88 -5.28 1.81
C PHE A 51 -7.70 -5.15 3.33
N ASN A 52 -6.46 -5.14 3.81
CA ASN A 52 -6.18 -4.98 5.23
C ASN A 52 -6.65 -3.61 5.76
N GLU A 53 -6.42 -2.54 5.01
CA GLU A 53 -6.76 -1.18 5.41
C GLU A 53 -8.26 -0.90 5.33
N LYS A 54 -8.92 -1.31 4.24
CA LYS A 54 -10.33 -1.00 3.97
C LYS A 54 -11.31 -1.96 4.66
N VAL A 55 -10.93 -3.23 4.82
CA VAL A 55 -11.83 -4.28 5.33
C VAL A 55 -11.39 -4.75 6.72
N ILE A 56 -10.21 -5.36 6.82
CA ILE A 56 -9.78 -6.03 8.07
C ILE A 56 -9.69 -5.04 9.24
N CYS A 57 -9.13 -3.86 9.01
CA CYS A 57 -9.02 -2.82 10.04
C CYS A 57 -10.40 -2.39 10.58
N LYS A 58 -11.40 -2.25 9.70
CA LYS A 58 -12.76 -1.86 10.11
C LYS A 58 -13.41 -2.96 10.95
N VAL A 59 -13.39 -4.21 10.46
CA VAL A 59 -13.93 -5.37 11.18
C VAL A 59 -13.28 -5.52 12.57
N ARG A 60 -11.96 -5.35 12.66
CA ARG A 60 -11.23 -5.42 13.94
C ARG A 60 -11.70 -4.33 14.90
N LYS A 61 -11.85 -3.09 14.43
CA LYS A 61 -12.32 -1.97 15.26
C LYS A 61 -13.75 -2.18 15.74
N ASP A 62 -14.65 -2.60 14.84
CA ASP A 62 -16.06 -2.85 15.17
C ASP A 62 -16.20 -3.99 16.19
N LYS A 63 -15.43 -5.07 16.03
CA LYS A 63 -15.39 -6.18 16.99
C LYS A 63 -14.86 -5.74 18.35
N GLN A 64 -13.81 -4.92 18.37
CA GLN A 64 -13.26 -4.37 19.61
C GLN A 64 -14.24 -3.43 20.33
N ALA A 65 -14.98 -2.61 19.58
CA ALA A 65 -16.02 -1.75 20.16
C ALA A 65 -17.12 -2.59 20.81
N ARG A 66 -17.65 -3.60 20.11
CA ARG A 66 -18.67 -4.51 20.64
C ARG A 66 -18.22 -5.26 21.89
N LEU A 67 -16.96 -5.70 21.94
CA LEU A 67 -16.40 -6.38 23.11
C LEU A 67 -16.26 -5.44 24.32
N LYS A 68 -15.99 -4.15 24.11
CA LYS A 68 -15.94 -3.16 25.19
C LYS A 68 -17.34 -2.88 25.77
N GLU A 69 -18.37 -2.84 24.93
CA GLU A 69 -19.77 -2.64 25.35
C GLU A 69 -20.31 -3.81 26.18
N GLN A 70 -19.89 -5.05 25.88
CA GLN A 70 -20.34 -6.25 26.58
C GLN A 70 -19.73 -6.42 28.00
N GLY A 71 -18.88 -5.49 28.44
CA GLY A 71 -18.15 -5.58 29.70
C GLY A 71 -17.10 -6.71 29.69
N PRO A 72 -16.27 -6.82 30.74
CA PRO A 72 -15.28 -7.88 30.84
C PRO A 72 -15.96 -9.25 31.01
N SER A 73 -16.27 -9.91 29.90
CA SER A 73 -16.41 -11.37 29.87
C SER A 73 -15.02 -11.95 30.17
N SER A 74 -14.94 -12.95 31.04
CA SER A 74 -13.71 -13.66 31.49
C SER A 74 -12.98 -14.46 30.39
N ALA A 75 -13.08 -14.03 29.13
CA ALA A 75 -12.38 -14.65 28.01
C ALA A 75 -10.90 -14.26 28.05
N PRO A 76 -9.99 -15.22 27.80
CA PRO A 76 -8.56 -15.00 27.95
C PRO A 76 -8.11 -13.85 27.06
N HIS A 77 -7.28 -12.98 27.65
CA HIS A 77 -6.60 -11.86 27.03
C HIS A 77 -5.87 -12.37 25.77
N THR A 78 -6.55 -12.40 24.62
CA THR A 78 -5.90 -12.73 23.37
C THR A 78 -5.12 -11.48 22.98
N SER A 79 -3.86 -11.46 23.40
CA SER A 79 -2.86 -10.47 23.05
C SER A 79 -2.56 -10.54 21.56
N LEU A 80 -3.51 -10.12 20.73
CA LEU A 80 -3.23 -9.65 19.37
C LEU A 80 -3.23 -8.12 19.39
N SER A 81 -2.51 -7.57 20.38
CA SER A 81 -1.93 -6.24 20.29
C SER A 81 -1.11 -6.18 19.00
N PRO A 82 -1.14 -5.07 18.23
CA PRO A 82 -0.01 -4.80 17.35
C PRO A 82 1.22 -4.87 18.24
N VAL A 83 2.25 -5.62 17.85
CA VAL A 83 3.56 -5.50 18.47
C VAL A 83 3.88 -4.01 18.47
N ARG A 84 3.83 -3.39 19.66
CA ARG A 84 4.48 -2.09 19.86
C ARG A 84 5.95 -2.41 19.65
N THR A 85 6.46 -2.13 18.45
CA THR A 85 7.90 -1.97 18.27
C THR A 85 8.35 -1.04 19.38
N PRO A 86 9.31 -1.45 20.24
CA PRO A 86 9.82 -0.57 21.27
C PRO A 86 10.20 0.74 20.61
N GLY A 87 9.61 1.84 21.07
CA GLY A 87 9.93 3.15 20.56
C GLY A 87 11.44 3.33 20.65
N ARG A 88 12.08 3.49 19.49
CA ARG A 88 13.35 4.19 19.43
C ARG A 88 13.04 5.56 20.03
N GLY A 89 13.58 5.82 21.22
CA GLY A 89 13.35 7.05 21.95
C GLY A 89 13.54 8.23 21.00
N ARG A 90 12.59 9.17 21.02
CA ARG A 90 12.83 10.50 20.47
C ARG A 90 13.90 11.14 21.36
N SER A 91 15.17 10.90 21.03
CA SER A 91 16.25 11.78 21.48
C SER A 91 16.11 13.07 20.69
N ALA A 92 15.77 14.14 21.39
CA ALA A 92 15.81 15.48 20.86
C ALA A 92 17.28 15.86 20.62
N MET A 93 17.69 15.94 19.36
CA MET A 93 18.87 16.68 18.94
C MET A 93 18.56 17.39 17.63
N HIS A 94 18.18 18.67 17.73
CA HIS A 94 18.22 19.59 16.61
C HIS A 94 19.64 20.13 16.46
N ALA A 95 20.27 19.85 15.33
CA ALA A 95 21.28 20.71 14.72
C ALA A 95 21.21 20.53 13.19
N PRO A 96 21.17 21.60 12.38
CA PRO A 96 21.06 21.47 10.94
C PRO A 96 22.45 21.19 10.32
N ALA A 97 22.57 20.11 9.55
CA ALA A 97 23.75 19.86 8.73
C ALA A 97 23.66 20.70 7.45
N ARG A 98 24.68 21.55 7.27
CA ARG A 98 24.97 22.33 6.07
C ARG A 98 25.62 21.38 5.05
N TRP A 99 25.08 21.31 3.84
CA TRP A 99 25.69 20.53 2.75
C TRP A 99 26.60 21.44 1.94
N SER A 100 27.83 20.97 1.68
CA SER A 100 28.82 21.57 0.77
C SER A 100 28.60 21.07 -0.65
#